data_AF-A0A960S4Y2-F1
#
_entry.id   AF-A0A960S4Y2-F1
#
_cell.length_a   1.000
_cell.length_b   1.000
_cell.length_c   1.000
_cell.angle_alpha   90.00
_cell.angle_beta   90.00
_cell.angle_gamma   90.00
#
_symmetry.space_group_name_H-M   'P 1'
#
loop_
_entity.id
_entity.type
_entity.pdbx_description
1 polymer ?
#
loop_
_entity_poly.entity_id
_entity_poly.type
_entity_poly.pdbx_seq_one_letter_code
_entity_poly.pdbx_strand_id
1 'polypeptide(L)' 'MSIFEAVKPLPPDPIFGLAHRFKKDKNPNKVDLTVGIFRNENLSTDTLRAVKEAEKVLFKIEKD' A
#
# COMPACT_ATOMS: atom_id res chain seq x y z
N MET A 1 23.51 -5.18 -26.62
CA MET A 1 22.10 -4.74 -26.64
C MET A 1 21.41 -5.39 -25.48
N SER A 2 20.74 -4.58 -24.65
CA SER A 2 20.00 -5.07 -23.48
C SER A 2 18.60 -5.48 -23.93
N ILE A 3 18.09 -6.60 -23.43
CA ILE A 3 16.73 -7.08 -23.71
C ILE A 3 15.62 -6.05 -23.38
N PHE A 4 15.95 -5.02 -22.59
CA PHE A 4 15.01 -3.97 -22.18
C PHE A 4 15.13 -2.67 -22.98
N GLU A 5 16.00 -2.56 -24.00
CA GLU A 5 16.19 -1.32 -24.78
C GLU A 5 14.90 -0.80 -25.45
N ALA A 6 13.98 -1.70 -25.81
CA ALA A 6 12.71 -1.35 -26.46
C ALA A 6 11.55 -1.11 -25.48
N VAL A 7 11.74 -1.35 -24.19
CA VAL A 7 10.66 -1.22 -23.20
C VAL A 7 10.48 0.24 -22.84
N LYS A 8 9.39 0.84 -23.34
CA LYS A 8 9.01 2.21 -23.00
C LYS A 8 8.29 2.22 -21.64
N PRO A 9 8.63 3.16 -20.74
CA PRO A 9 7.89 3.33 -19.49
C PRO A 9 6.45 3.76 -19.77
N LEU A 10 5.51 3.21 -19.00
CA LEU A 10 4.12 3.67 -19.01
C LEU A 10 4.01 5.07 -18.39
N PRO A 11 3.02 5.87 -18.81
CA PRO A 11 2.69 7.12 -18.14
C PRO A 11 2.42 6.89 -16.64
N PRO A 12 2.86 7.81 -15.75
CA PRO A 12 2.57 7.71 -14.33
C PRO A 12 1.07 7.78 -14.06
N ASP A 13 0.55 6.94 -13.15
CA ASP A 13 -0.84 7.02 -12.72
C ASP A 13 -1.07 8.34 -11.93
N PRO A 14 -2.09 9.14 -12.28
CA PRO A 14 -2.43 10.38 -11.57
C PRO A 14 -2.62 10.20 -10.05
N ILE A 15 -3.13 9.05 -9.60
CA ILE A 15 -3.37 8.73 -8.19
C ILE A 15 -2.05 8.64 -7.43
N PHE A 16 -1.03 7.99 -8.01
CA PHE A 16 0.30 7.91 -7.39
C PHE A 16 0.97 9.28 -7.27
N GLY A 17 0.64 10.21 -8.16
CA GLY A 17 1.09 11.60 -8.07
C GLY A 17 0.59 12.32 -6.82
N LEU A 18 -0.64 12.08 -6.39
CA LEU A 18 -1.20 12.67 -5.16
C LEU A 18 -0.48 12.11 -3.92
N ALA A 19 -0.29 10.80 -3.84
CA ALA A 19 0.41 10.17 -2.72
C ALA A 19 1.86 10.70 -2.59
N HIS A 20 2.55 10.93 -3.70
CA HIS A 20 3.89 11.51 -3.72
C HIS A 20 3.92 12.96 -3.20
N ARG A 21 2.95 13.78 -3.62
CA ARG A 21 2.80 15.15 -3.11
C ARG A 21 2.50 15.17 -1.62
N PHE A 22 1.60 14.30 -1.15
CA PHE A 22 1.32 14.14 0.27
C PHE A 22 2.59 13.79 1.06
N LYS A 23 3.40 12.83 0.58
CA LYS A 23 4.67 12.45 1.24
C LYS A 23 5.66 13.61 1.33
N LYS A 24 5.74 14.46 0.30
CA LYS A 24 6.66 15.61 0.25
C LYS A 24 6.22 16.82 1.08
N ASP A 25 4.94 16.94 1.40
CA ASP A 25 4.43 18.04 2.21
C ASP A 25 4.97 17.96 3.65
N LYS A 26 5.47 19.08 4.17
CA LYS A 26 6.05 19.19 5.52
C LYS A 26 5.04 19.69 6.56
N ASN A 27 3.83 20.04 6.16
CA ASN A 27 2.79 20.46 7.10
C ASN A 27 2.49 19.32 8.09
N PRO A 28 2.67 19.53 9.41
CA PRO A 28 2.41 18.48 10.41
C PRO A 28 0.93 18.11 10.51
N ASN A 29 0.02 18.97 10.05
CA ASN A 29 -1.43 18.77 10.11
C ASN A 29 -2.04 18.28 8.78
N LYS A 30 -1.22 17.76 7.86
CA LYS A 30 -1.70 17.24 6.58
C LYS A 30 -2.55 15.96 6.77
N VAL A 31 -3.61 15.82 5.97
CA VAL A 31 -4.50 14.64 5.98
C VAL A 31 -4.40 13.91 4.65
N ASP A 32 -4.17 12.59 4.69
CA ASP A 32 -4.07 11.74 3.51
C ASP A 32 -5.45 11.16 3.14
N LEU A 33 -6.02 11.63 2.04
CA LEU A 33 -7.27 11.12 1.46
C LEU A 33 -7.03 10.48 0.08
N THR A 34 -5.77 10.15 -0.24
CA THR A 34 -5.37 9.75 -1.60
C THR A 34 -5.67 8.28 -1.90
N VAL A 35 -5.66 7.44 -0.85
CA VAL A 35 -5.87 5.99 -0.97
C VAL A 35 -7.11 5.61 -0.16
N GLY A 36 -8.07 4.96 -0.82
CA GLY A 36 -9.32 4.47 -0.22
C GLY A 36 -9.13 3.20 0.62
N ILE A 37 -8.24 3.24 1.60
CA ILE A 37 -8.04 2.16 2.58
C ILE A 37 -8.63 2.54 3.93
N PHE A 38 -9.19 1.55 4.61
CA PHE A 38 -9.57 1.73 6.01
C PHE A 38 -8.32 2.00 6.85
N ARG A 39 -8.41 3.04 7.68
CA ARG A 39 -7.43 3.35 8.71
C ARG A 39 -8.16 3.50 10.03
N ASN A 40 -7.57 2.97 11.09
CA ASN A 40 -8.06 3.16 12.45
C ASN A 40 -7.73 4.59 12.95
N GLU A 41 -8.09 4.86 14.20
CA GLU A 41 -7.90 6.15 14.88
C GLU A 41 -6.42 6.57 14.99
N ASN A 42 -5.51 5.61 14.90
CA ASN A 42 -4.06 5.82 14.90
C ASN A 42 -3.48 5.98 13.47
N LEU A 43 -4.33 6.11 12.45
CA LEU A 43 -3.98 6.18 11.03
C LEU A 43 -3.27 4.91 10.49
N SER A 44 -3.45 3.78 11.17
CA SER A 44 -2.89 2.48 10.77
C SER A 44 -3.93 1.63 10.04
N THR A 45 -3.47 0.82 9.09
CA THR A 45 -4.30 -0.16 8.38
C THR A 45 -4.07 -1.53 8.97
N ASP A 46 -4.85 -1.87 9.99
CA ASP A 46 -4.72 -3.15 10.69
C ASP A 46 -5.48 -4.27 10.00
N THR A 47 -4.85 -5.44 9.89
CA THR A 47 -5.52 -6.66 9.47
C THR A 47 -6.57 -7.08 10.50
N LEU A 48 -7.77 -7.42 10.03
CA LEU A 48 -8.87 -7.89 10.86
C LEU A 48 -8.48 -9.13 11.68
N ARG A 49 -8.99 -9.22 12.91
CA ARG A 49 -8.72 -10.35 13.83
C ARG A 49 -9.06 -11.70 13.20
N ALA A 50 -10.21 -11.80 12.53
CA ALA A 50 -10.63 -13.03 11.87
C ALA A 50 -9.66 -13.49 10.78
N VAL A 51 -9.10 -12.54 10.02
CA VAL A 51 -8.10 -12.82 8.97
C VAL A 51 -6.80 -13.32 9.61
N LYS A 52 -6.31 -12.67 10.68
CA LYS A 52 -5.11 -13.10 11.40
C LYS A 52 -5.25 -14.52 11.98
N GLU A 53 -6.43 -14.88 12.49
CA GLU A 53 -6.65 -16.26 12.99
C GLU A 53 -6.67 -17.27 11.84
N ALA A 54 -7.28 -16.93 10.69
CA ALA A 54 -7.25 -17.79 9.51
C ALA A 54 -5.83 -18.01 8.98
N GLU A 55 -5.00 -16.96 8.93
CA GLU A 55 -3.58 -17.05 8.54
C GLU A 55 -2.80 -18.03 9.45
N LYS A 56 -3.05 -18.01 10.77
CA LYS A 56 -2.41 -18.95 11.71
C LYS A 56 -2.81 -20.40 11.45
N VAL A 57 -4.07 -20.65 11.09
CA VAL A 57 -4.55 -21.99 10.76
C VAL A 57 -3.90 -22.47 9.46
N LEU A 58 -3.91 -21.64 8.43
CA LEU A 58 -3.29 -21.95 7.14
C LEU A 58 -1.79 -22.26 7.30
N PHE A 59 -1.08 -21.44 8.07
CA PHE A 59 0.34 -21.63 8.32
C PHE A 59 0.66 -22.95 9.06
N LYS A 60 -0.24 -23.45 9.90
CA LYS A 60 -0.08 -24.76 10.54
C LYS A 60 -0.25 -25.89 9.52
N ILE A 61 -1.29 -25.80 8.68
CA ILE A 61 -1.57 -26.78 7.62
C ILE A 61 -0.41 -26.88 6.63
N GLU A 62 0.21 -25.76 6.23
CA GLU A 62 1.34 -25.75 5.28
C GLU A 62 2.64 -26.34 5.83
N LYS A 63 2.76 -26.47 7.16
CA LYS A 63 3.96 -26.99 7.82
C LYS A 63 3.88 -28.46 8.21
N ASP A 64 2.71 -29.07 8.08
CA ASP A 64 2.48 -30.50 8.21
C ASP A 64 2.68 -31.21 6.84
#